data_AF-A0A2G9TKE3-F1
#
_entry.id   AF-A0A2G9TKE3-F1
#
_cell.length_a   1.000
_cell.length_b   1.000
_cell.length_c   1.000
_cell.angle_alpha   90.00
_cell.angle_beta   90.00
_cell.angle_gamma   90.00
#
_symmetry.space_group_name_H-M   'P 1'
#
loop_
_entity.id
_entity.type
_entity.pdbx_description
1 polymer ?
#
loop_
_entity_poly.entity_id
_entity_poly.type
_entity_poly.pdbx_seq_one_letter_code
_entity_poly.pdbx_strand_id
1 'polypeptide(L)' 'KDGKGVVVSLKVPGKAGRPAKSINTITLRNRDKMLKSVKAIAKSQGLSPLYKLAQRRAAAIVRSQQPKSKKHVKKIDA' A
#
# COMPACT_ATOMS: atom_id res chain seq x y z
N LYS A 1 4.41 0.29 16.82
CA LYS A 1 3.36 -0.65 16.30
C LYS A 1 3.32 -0.47 14.79
N ASP A 2 4.17 -1.21 14.09
CA ASP A 2 4.63 -0.87 12.74
C ASP A 2 3.97 -1.71 11.63
N GLY A 3 2.93 -2.47 11.98
CA GLY A 3 2.28 -3.44 11.09
C GLY A 3 0.92 -3.01 10.49
N LYS A 4 0.48 -1.75 10.66
CA LYS A 4 -0.83 -1.30 10.17
C LYS A 4 -0.68 -0.12 9.20
N GLY A 5 -1.29 -0.24 8.02
CA GLY A 5 -1.30 0.79 6.98
C GLY A 5 -0.56 0.38 5.72
N VAL A 6 -0.53 1.27 4.73
CA VAL A 6 0.14 1.04 3.44
C VAL A 6 1.24 2.08 3.27
N VAL A 7 2.42 1.64 2.87
CA VAL A 7 3.53 2.52 2.49
C VAL A 7 3.51 2.71 0.98
N VAL A 8 3.50 3.96 0.53
CA VAL A 8 3.58 4.34 -0.89
C VAL A 8 4.97 4.89 -1.14
N SER A 9 5.71 4.25 -2.04
CA SER A 9 7.05 4.68 -2.45
C SER A 9 7.00 5.39 -3.79
N LEU A 10 7.56 6.59 -3.87
CA LEU A 10 7.57 7.45 -5.06
C LEU A 10 9.00 7.74 -5.50
N LYS A 11 9.26 7.68 -6.80
CA LYS A 11 10.58 8.05 -7.35
C LYS A 11 10.71 9.57 -7.37
N VAL A 12 11.83 10.09 -6.85
CA VAL A 12 12.12 11.53 -6.84
C VAL A 12 12.80 11.92 -8.15
N PRO A 13 12.21 12.84 -8.95
CA PRO A 13 12.86 13.38 -10.14
C PRO A 13 14.22 14.03 -9.81
N GLY A 14 15.18 13.94 -10.73
CA GLY A 14 16.51 14.55 -10.54
C GLY A 14 17.45 13.83 -9.55
N LYS A 15 17.00 12.74 -8.90
CA LYS A 15 17.84 11.93 -7.98
C LYS A 15 18.07 10.50 -8.46
N ALA A 16 17.92 10.25 -9.77
CA ALA A 16 18.04 8.90 -10.34
C ALA A 16 19.42 8.25 -10.08
N GLY A 17 20.51 9.01 -10.22
CA GLY A 17 21.88 8.54 -9.98
C GLY A 17 22.28 8.43 -8.51
N ARG A 18 21.36 8.68 -7.56
CA ARG A 18 21.62 8.58 -6.11
C ARG A 18 20.62 7.63 -5.48
N PRO A 19 20.83 6.29 -5.55
CA PRO A 19 19.83 5.28 -5.17
C PRO A 19 19.22 5.53 -3.79
N ALA A 20 20.05 5.83 -2.78
CA ALA A 20 19.63 6.10 -1.40
C ALA A 20 18.69 7.32 -1.24
N LYS A 21 18.75 8.31 -2.14
CA LYS A 21 17.92 9.53 -2.09
C LYS A 21 16.83 9.55 -3.16
N SER A 22 16.71 8.47 -3.93
CA SER A 22 15.89 8.42 -5.14
C SER A 22 14.43 8.04 -4.88
N ILE A 23 14.09 7.61 -3.65
CA ILE A 23 12.75 7.18 -3.25
C ILE A 23 12.27 8.04 -2.08
N ASN A 24 11.03 8.51 -2.15
CA ASN A 24 10.32 9.13 -1.04
C ASN A 24 9.19 8.18 -0.60
N THR A 25 9.04 7.95 0.70
CA THR A 25 8.07 7.01 1.26
C THR A 25 7.00 7.75 2.07
N ILE A 26 5.73 7.48 1.77
CA ILE A 26 4.58 8.04 2.48
C ILE A 26 3.83 6.90 3.16
N THR A 27 3.70 6.94 4.48
CA THR A 27 2.93 5.95 5.23
C THR A 27 1.48 6.40 5.42
N LEU A 28 0.53 5.66 4.85
CA LEU A 28 -0.90 5.91 4.99
C LEU A 28 -1.49 4.98 6.04
N ARG A 29 -1.92 5.54 7.19
CA ARG A 29 -2.52 4.79 8.30
C ARG A 29 -4.04 4.94 8.43
N ASN A 30 -4.60 6.03 7.88
CA ASN A 30 -6.05 6.27 7.89
C ASN A 30 -6.74 5.34 6.88
N ARG A 31 -7.48 4.33 7.36
CA ARG A 31 -8.12 3.30 6.52
C ARG A 31 -9.19 3.87 5.60
N ASP A 32 -10.05 4.75 6.09
CA ASP A 32 -11.23 5.22 5.37
C ASP A 32 -10.86 6.07 4.15
N LYS A 33 -9.81 6.87 4.28
CA LYS A 33 -9.35 7.77 3.22
C LYS A 33 -8.18 7.20 2.41
N MET A 34 -7.62 6.05 2.80
CA MET A 34 -6.40 5.47 2.21
C MET A 34 -6.50 5.32 0.69
N LEU A 35 -7.54 4.67 0.18
CA LEU A 35 -7.67 4.40 -1.25
C LEU A 35 -7.88 5.67 -2.07
N LYS A 36 -8.52 6.69 -1.48
CA LYS A 36 -8.67 8.03 -2.09
C LYS A 36 -7.32 8.73 -2.16
N SER A 37 -6.53 8.68 -1.08
CA SER A 37 -5.17 9.23 -1.03
C SER A 37 -4.23 8.53 -2.02
N VAL A 38 -4.24 7.19 -2.10
CA VAL A 38 -3.42 6.44 -3.08
C VAL A 38 -3.74 6.86 -4.51
N LYS A 39 -5.03 7.02 -4.86
CA LYS A 39 -5.45 7.50 -6.17
C LYS A 39 -4.98 8.93 -6.44
N ALA A 40 -5.13 9.83 -5.48
CA ALA A 40 -4.69 11.22 -5.61
C ALA A 40 -3.17 11.30 -5.82
N ILE A 41 -2.40 10.55 -5.03
CA ILE A 41 -0.94 10.47 -5.15
C ILE A 41 -0.55 9.94 -6.53
N ALA A 42 -1.10 8.81 -6.97
CA ALA A 42 -0.77 8.24 -8.28
C ALA A 42 -1.07 9.22 -9.43
N LYS A 43 -2.20 9.93 -9.37
CA LYS A 43 -2.54 10.96 -10.36
C LYS A 43 -1.59 12.16 -10.33
N SER A 44 -1.22 12.66 -9.14
CA SER A 44 -0.28 13.78 -9.00
C SER A 44 1.12 13.48 -9.54
N GLN A 45 1.50 12.19 -9.59
CA GLN A 45 2.79 11.72 -10.10
C GLN A 45 2.75 11.40 -11.60
N GLY A 46 1.69 11.80 -12.31
CA GLY A 46 1.53 11.50 -13.74
C GLY A 46 1.16 10.05 -14.05
N LEU A 47 0.98 9.19 -13.04
CA LEU A 47 0.68 7.75 -13.19
C LEU A 47 -0.83 7.49 -13.31
N SER A 48 -1.55 8.34 -14.04
CA SER A 48 -3.01 8.22 -14.22
C SER A 48 -3.45 6.86 -14.79
N PRO A 49 -2.76 6.23 -15.76
CA PRO A 49 -3.15 4.90 -16.22
C PRO A 49 -3.06 3.82 -15.12
N LEU A 50 -2.15 4.01 -14.15
CA LEU A 50 -1.82 3.03 -13.12
C LEU A 50 -2.53 3.26 -11.78
N TYR A 51 -3.34 4.32 -11.61
CA TYR A 51 -3.96 4.62 -10.31
C TYR A 51 -4.84 3.46 -9.82
N LYS A 52 -5.57 2.77 -10.72
CA LYS A 52 -6.42 1.63 -10.36
C LYS A 52 -5.59 0.46 -9.86
N LEU A 53 -4.43 0.20 -10.47
CA LEU A 53 -3.51 -0.86 -10.06
C LEU A 53 -2.98 -0.59 -8.65
N ALA A 54 -2.52 0.64 -8.39
CA ALA A 54 -2.04 1.05 -7.07
C ALA A 54 -3.13 0.91 -6.00
N GLN A 55 -4.38 1.31 -6.31
CA GLN A 55 -5.52 1.13 -5.41
C GLN A 55 -5.81 -0.35 -5.11
N ARG A 56 -5.83 -1.22 -6.13
CA ARG A 56 -6.06 -2.67 -5.94
C ARG A 56 -4.96 -3.30 -5.08
N ARG A 57 -3.69 -2.94 -5.29
CA ARG A 57 -2.56 -3.40 -4.49
C ARG A 57 -2.68 -2.94 -3.03
N ALA A 58 -3.02 -1.67 -2.79
CA ALA A 58 -3.24 -1.14 -1.45
C ALA A 58 -4.40 -1.87 -0.72
N ALA A 59 -5.50 -2.15 -1.42
CA ALA A 59 -6.62 -2.91 -0.87
C ALA A 59 -6.22 -4.35 -0.49
N ALA A 60 -5.42 -5.03 -1.32
CA ALA A 60 -4.91 -6.36 -1.03
C ALA A 60 -4.01 -6.39 0.22
N ILE A 61 -3.13 -5.39 0.37
CA ILE A 61 -2.27 -5.26 1.56
C ILE A 61 -3.12 -5.06 2.83
N VAL A 62 -4.11 -4.15 2.79
CA VAL A 62 -4.99 -3.92 3.95
C VAL A 62 -5.78 -5.17 4.31
N ARG A 63 -6.27 -5.93 3.32
CA ARG A 63 -6.92 -7.22 3.56
C ARG A 63 -5.97 -8.23 4.19
N SER A 64 -4.71 -8.29 3.73
CA SER A 64 -3.69 -9.17 4.31
C SER A 64 -3.33 -8.81 5.75
N GLN A 65 -3.54 -7.56 6.16
CA GLN A 65 -3.32 -7.10 7.54
C GLN A 65 -4.53 -7.32 8.45
N GLN A 66 -5.70 -7.67 7.91
CA GLN A 66 -6.83 -8.02 8.76
C GLN A 66 -6.53 -9.36 9.45
N PRO A 67 -6.87 -9.50 10.74
CA PRO A 67 -6.69 -10.76 11.43
C PRO A 67 -7.47 -11.83 10.65
N LYS A 68 -6.82 -12.96 10.37
CA LYS A 68 -7.51 -14.11 9.78
C LYS A 68 -8.68 -14.43 10.70
N SER A 69 -9.92 -14.31 10.22
CA SER A 69 -11.06 -14.78 10.98
C SER A 69 -10.84 -16.28 11.23
N LYS A 70 -11.16 -16.75 12.43
CA LYS A 70 -11.11 -18.18 12.81
C LYS A 70 -12.14 -18.96 11.99
N LYS A 71 -11.98 -19.10 10.67
CA LYS A 71 -12.82 -19.95 9.83
C LYS A 71 -12.09 -21.26 9.56
N HIS A 72 -12.56 -22.29 10.25
CA HIS A 72 -12.26 -23.71 10.09
C HIS A 72 -10.79 -24.14 10.23
N VAL A 73 -10.28 -24.13 11.47
CA VAL A 73 -9.46 -25.27 11.89
C VAL A 73 -10.45 -26.41 12.09
N LYS A 74 -10.69 -27.22 11.05
CA LYS A 74 -11.20 -28.57 11.30
C LYS A 74 -10.08 -29.25 12.09
N LYS A 75 -10.29 -29.44 13.39
CA LYS A 75 -9.45 -30.35 14.17
C LYS A 75 -9.53 -31.69 13.45
N ILE A 76 -8.44 -32.10 12.84
CA ILE A 76 -8.24 -33.50 12.47
C ILE A 76 -7.59 -34.07 13.71
N ASP A 77 -8.41 -34.63 14.60
CA ASP A 77 -7.92 -35.54 15.62
C ASP A 77 -7.49 -36.82 14.90
N ALA A 78 -6.23 -37.21 15.09
CA ALA A 78 -5.63 -38.46 14.65
C ALA A 78 -5.38 -39.34 15.87
#